data_AF-A0A4R6VCC0-F1
#
_entry.id   AF-A0A4R6VCC0-F1
#
_cell.length_a   1.000
_cell.length_b   1.000
_cell.length_c   1.000
_cell.angle_alpha   90.00
_cell.angle_beta   90.00
_cell.angle_gamma   90.00
#
_symmetry.space_group_name_H-M   'P 1'
#
loop_
_entity.id
_entity.type
_entity.pdbx_description
1 polymer ?
#
loop_
_entity_poly.entity_id
_entity_poly.type
_entity_poly.pdbx_seq_one_letter_code
_entity_poly.pdbx_strand_id
1 'polypeptide(L)'
;MPERPIHAATRALVKAGFAGDGSLFTPERAVWTAAVADDLRLRFVDPPRLEKESFTETVERKLHGAPTETVQLLGELLFLHLLAPSNVGAPAKKALLSRVLAAAAEPIPVPSGLDSALGDGFANVGRAYVAYRDRQIGWLVRLVQAWKALPPDSRRQALDDPWTFRGIVDSIPVMTAYSQRNALLHLTFPAVFEAIVSRTHKQQIVDAFADEPTERSGDVDRDLLALRHHLEAARGGPVDFYHGDLTARWRPVKEQLPGYAPDLNPVEGVWSVMRGGLANLVPGGIDQLAALIRARLKPMQYRPGVLEGCLAGTGLFLDP
;
A
#
# COMPACT_ATOMS: atom_id res chain seq x y z
N MET A 1 12.59 -12.82 19.30
CA MET A 1 11.45 -13.52 18.68
C MET A 1 11.90 -14.18 17.38
N PRO A 2 11.36 -15.33 16.98
CA PRO A 2 11.64 -15.91 15.68
C PRO A 2 11.17 -14.96 14.57
N GLU A 3 11.87 -15.00 13.45
CA GLU A 3 11.50 -14.17 12.30
C GLU A 3 10.13 -14.58 11.72
N ARG A 4 9.33 -13.58 11.33
CA ARG A 4 8.03 -13.81 10.68
C ARG A 4 8.18 -14.44 9.29
N PRO A 5 7.29 -15.36 8.89
CA PRO A 5 7.31 -15.98 7.56
C PRO A 5 7.38 -14.99 6.38
N ILE A 6 6.69 -13.86 6.46
CA ILE A 6 6.73 -12.83 5.39
C ILE A 6 8.13 -12.24 5.16
N HIS A 7 8.92 -12.04 6.23
CA HIS A 7 10.26 -11.47 6.12
C HIS A 7 11.25 -12.52 5.61
N ALA A 8 11.11 -13.77 6.06
CA ALA A 8 11.94 -14.87 5.57
C ALA A 8 11.74 -15.09 4.06
N ALA A 9 10.47 -15.13 3.60
CA ALA A 9 10.13 -15.24 2.19
C ALA A 9 10.59 -14.02 1.38
N THR A 10 10.44 -12.81 1.92
CA THR A 10 10.92 -11.59 1.24
C THR A 10 12.43 -11.61 1.09
N ARG A 11 13.20 -11.96 2.13
CA ARG A 11 14.66 -12.05 2.00
C ARG A 11 15.09 -13.08 0.97
N ALA A 12 14.42 -14.24 0.91
CA ALA A 12 14.71 -15.25 -0.11
C ALA A 12 14.46 -14.70 -1.53
N LEU A 13 13.34 -14.00 -1.73
CA LEU A 13 13.00 -13.32 -2.99
C LEU A 13 14.01 -12.22 -3.33
N VAL A 14 14.38 -11.38 -2.36
CA VAL A 14 15.38 -10.30 -2.54
C VAL A 14 16.73 -10.88 -2.92
N LYS A 15 17.17 -11.95 -2.25
CA LYS A 15 18.42 -12.64 -2.56
C LYS A 15 18.41 -13.24 -3.96
N ALA A 16 17.34 -13.96 -4.32
CA ALA A 16 17.24 -14.61 -5.62
C ALA A 16 17.11 -13.60 -6.76
N GLY A 17 16.23 -12.60 -6.59
CA GLY A 17 15.74 -11.75 -7.67
C GLY A 17 16.25 -10.30 -7.68
N PHE A 18 16.35 -9.62 -6.53
CA PHE A 18 16.90 -8.26 -6.52
C PHE A 18 18.44 -8.27 -6.57
N ALA A 19 19.07 -9.13 -5.76
CA ALA A 19 20.53 -9.25 -5.69
C ALA A 19 21.11 -10.05 -6.88
N GLY A 20 20.52 -11.22 -7.18
CA GLY A 20 20.84 -12.04 -8.35
C GLY A 20 19.84 -11.86 -9.49
N ASP A 21 19.96 -12.65 -10.55
CA ASP A 21 19.00 -12.68 -11.67
C ASP A 21 18.11 -13.94 -11.65
N GLY A 22 18.14 -14.67 -10.53
CA GLY A 22 17.47 -15.94 -10.36
C GLY A 22 15.97 -15.81 -10.08
N SER A 23 15.47 -16.74 -9.29
CA SER A 23 14.04 -16.99 -9.13
C SER A 23 13.79 -17.64 -7.78
N LEU A 24 12.73 -17.21 -7.08
CA LEU A 24 12.33 -17.85 -5.84
C LEU A 24 11.62 -19.19 -6.12
N PHE A 25 10.85 -19.26 -7.20
CA PHE A 25 10.04 -20.44 -7.50
C PHE A 25 10.83 -21.55 -8.20
N THR A 26 11.81 -21.17 -9.03
CA THR A 26 12.67 -22.06 -9.83
C THR A 26 14.14 -21.59 -9.76
N PRO A 27 14.88 -21.88 -8.67
CA PRO A 27 16.21 -21.33 -8.41
C PRO A 27 17.24 -21.49 -9.54
N GLU A 28 17.05 -22.47 -10.42
CA GLU A 28 17.87 -22.77 -11.58
C GLU A 28 17.58 -21.89 -12.81
N ARG A 29 16.48 -21.13 -12.83
CA ARG A 29 16.09 -20.26 -13.94
C ARG A 29 16.38 -18.78 -13.65
N ALA A 30 16.83 -18.08 -14.68
CA ALA A 30 17.04 -16.63 -14.63
C ALA A 30 15.74 -15.88 -14.97
N VAL A 31 14.94 -15.55 -13.95
CA VAL A 31 13.61 -14.92 -14.11
C VAL A 31 13.67 -13.42 -13.85
N TRP A 32 14.37 -13.00 -12.80
CA TRP A 32 14.50 -11.58 -12.45
C TRP A 32 15.60 -10.90 -13.26
N THR A 33 15.47 -10.89 -14.59
CA THR A 33 16.40 -10.21 -15.50
C THR A 33 15.80 -8.93 -16.05
N ALA A 34 16.63 -8.02 -16.57
CA ALA A 34 16.16 -6.83 -17.29
C ALA A 34 15.29 -7.22 -18.49
N ALA A 35 15.70 -8.25 -19.25
CA ALA A 35 15.00 -8.71 -20.45
C ALA A 35 13.58 -9.24 -20.16
N VAL A 36 13.42 -10.04 -19.10
CA VAL A 36 12.11 -10.57 -18.70
C VAL A 36 11.22 -9.45 -18.14
N ALA A 37 11.78 -8.50 -17.39
CA ALA A 37 11.05 -7.34 -16.91
C ALA A 37 10.58 -6.43 -18.05
N ASP A 38 11.40 -6.26 -19.11
CA ASP A 38 11.04 -5.51 -20.31
C ASP A 38 9.91 -6.19 -21.10
N ASP A 39 9.98 -7.51 -21.32
CA ASP A 39 8.92 -8.26 -21.98
C ASP A 39 7.61 -8.19 -21.17
N LEU A 40 7.68 -8.34 -19.85
CA LEU A 40 6.52 -8.21 -18.97
C LEU A 40 5.93 -6.80 -19.02
N ARG A 41 6.76 -5.76 -19.03
CA ARG A 41 6.29 -4.36 -19.18
C ARG A 41 5.54 -4.17 -20.49
N LEU A 42 6.13 -4.58 -21.60
CA LEU A 42 5.55 -4.42 -22.95
C LEU A 42 4.21 -5.14 -23.11
N ARG A 43 4.03 -6.30 -22.47
CA ARG A 43 2.80 -7.10 -22.57
C ARG A 43 1.74 -6.71 -21.55
N PHE A 44 2.12 -6.47 -20.30
CA PHE A 44 1.19 -6.30 -19.20
C PHE A 44 0.94 -4.83 -18.85
N VAL A 45 2.01 -4.03 -18.78
CA VAL A 45 1.99 -2.67 -18.21
C VAL A 45 1.66 -1.60 -19.23
N ASP A 46 2.28 -1.65 -20.41
CA ASP A 46 2.16 -0.60 -21.43
C ASP A 46 0.83 -0.62 -22.19
N PRO A 47 0.26 -1.79 -22.53
CA PRO A 47 -1.01 -1.80 -23.24
C PRO A 47 -2.12 -1.20 -22.37
N PRO A 48 -3.11 -0.52 -22.99
CA PRO A 48 -4.19 0.11 -22.25
C PRO A 48 -4.90 -0.88 -21.33
N ARG A 49 -5.44 -0.35 -20.24
CA ARG A 49 -6.27 -1.15 -19.35
C ARG A 49 -7.53 -1.57 -20.08
N LEU A 50 -7.94 -2.79 -19.81
CA LEU A 50 -9.15 -3.38 -20.35
C LEU A 50 -10.26 -3.07 -19.37
N GLU A 51 -11.27 -2.36 -19.87
CA GLU A 51 -12.40 -2.01 -19.04
C GLU A 51 -13.23 -3.26 -18.75
N LYS A 52 -13.75 -3.36 -17.52
CA LYS A 52 -14.67 -4.42 -17.07
C LYS A 52 -14.08 -5.83 -16.96
N GLU A 53 -12.81 -6.04 -17.31
CA GLU A 53 -12.11 -7.31 -17.06
C GLU A 53 -11.59 -7.39 -15.62
N SER A 54 -11.68 -8.60 -15.05
CA SER A 54 -10.99 -8.96 -13.81
C SER A 54 -9.47 -8.99 -14.02
N PHE A 55 -8.73 -8.96 -12.92
CA PHE A 55 -7.27 -9.03 -12.96
C PHE A 55 -6.76 -10.31 -13.64
N THR A 56 -7.36 -11.47 -13.37
CA THR A 56 -6.93 -12.75 -13.95
C THR A 56 -7.27 -12.85 -15.43
N GLU A 57 -8.43 -12.36 -15.87
CA GLU A 57 -8.78 -12.27 -17.30
C GLU A 57 -7.80 -11.36 -18.05
N THR A 58 -7.44 -10.22 -17.45
CA THR A 58 -6.43 -9.32 -18.02
C THR A 58 -5.09 -10.03 -18.18
N VAL A 59 -4.65 -10.81 -17.18
CA VAL A 59 -3.40 -11.58 -17.24
C VAL A 59 -3.47 -12.63 -18.35
N GLU A 60 -4.51 -13.44 -18.39
CA GLU A 60 -4.71 -14.47 -19.41
C GLU A 60 -4.66 -13.89 -20.82
N ARG A 61 -5.33 -12.76 -21.04
CA ARG A 61 -5.41 -12.12 -22.35
C ARG A 61 -4.12 -11.40 -22.74
N LYS A 62 -3.50 -10.66 -21.82
CA LYS A 62 -2.28 -9.88 -22.10
C LYS A 62 -1.02 -10.74 -22.16
N LEU A 63 -0.97 -11.85 -21.44
CA LEU A 63 0.17 -12.78 -21.40
C LEU A 63 -0.06 -14.04 -22.23
N HIS A 64 -1.10 -14.09 -23.05
CA HIS A 64 -1.31 -15.19 -23.98
C HIS A 64 -0.07 -15.39 -24.88
N GLY A 65 0.51 -16.58 -24.85
CA GLY A 65 1.72 -16.92 -25.62
C GLY A 65 2.99 -16.20 -25.14
N ALA A 66 3.00 -15.64 -23.94
CA ALA A 66 4.22 -15.11 -23.34
C ALA A 66 5.17 -16.24 -22.91
N PRO A 67 6.49 -15.99 -22.86
CA PRO A 67 7.45 -16.93 -22.27
C PRO A 67 7.09 -17.29 -20.82
N THR A 68 7.41 -18.52 -20.41
CA THR A 68 7.18 -19.01 -19.04
C THR A 68 7.82 -18.08 -18.00
N GLU A 69 9.02 -17.58 -18.27
CA GLU A 69 9.77 -16.65 -17.40
C GLU A 69 9.02 -15.33 -17.21
N THR A 70 8.33 -14.83 -18.26
CA THR A 70 7.53 -13.59 -18.19
C THR A 70 6.33 -13.76 -17.27
N VAL A 71 5.60 -14.88 -17.40
CA VAL A 71 4.47 -15.21 -16.52
C VAL A 71 4.97 -15.46 -15.10
N GLN A 72 6.11 -16.12 -14.95
CA GLN A 72 6.71 -16.40 -13.66
C GLN A 72 7.13 -15.12 -12.93
N LEU A 73 7.77 -14.16 -13.61
CA LEU A 73 8.12 -12.88 -13.00
C LEU A 73 6.86 -12.17 -12.50
N LEU A 74 5.77 -12.16 -13.28
CA LEU A 74 4.49 -11.63 -12.81
C LEU A 74 4.00 -12.37 -11.55
N GLY A 75 4.11 -13.69 -11.53
CA GLY A 75 3.75 -14.54 -10.40
C GLY A 75 4.55 -14.24 -9.12
N GLU A 76 5.86 -14.06 -9.22
CA GLU A 76 6.70 -13.72 -8.06
C GLU A 76 6.47 -12.29 -7.57
N LEU A 77 6.22 -11.34 -8.47
CA LEU A 77 5.80 -9.98 -8.10
C LEU A 77 4.41 -9.96 -7.46
N LEU A 78 3.49 -10.80 -7.93
CA LEU A 78 2.19 -11.01 -7.30
C LEU A 78 2.35 -11.65 -5.92
N PHE A 79 3.22 -12.65 -5.76
CA PHE A 79 3.52 -13.24 -4.47
C PHE A 79 3.98 -12.20 -3.47
N LEU A 80 4.95 -11.35 -3.85
CA LEU A 80 5.43 -10.23 -3.04
C LEU A 80 4.29 -9.25 -2.67
N HIS A 81 3.42 -8.91 -3.63
CA HIS A 81 2.23 -8.09 -3.38
C HIS A 81 1.25 -8.71 -2.37
N LEU A 82 1.14 -10.03 -2.33
CA LEU A 82 0.25 -10.78 -1.45
C LEU A 82 0.81 -11.02 -0.03
N LEU A 83 2.07 -10.65 0.23
CA LEU A 83 2.66 -10.72 1.58
C LEU A 83 2.17 -9.61 2.52
N ALA A 84 1.70 -8.48 1.99
CA ALA A 84 1.22 -7.38 2.83
C ALA A 84 -0.16 -7.60 3.46
N PRO A 85 -1.20 -8.03 2.72
CA PRO A 85 -2.56 -8.16 3.25
C PRO A 85 -2.69 -9.20 4.38
N SER A 86 -3.09 -8.77 5.57
CA SER A 86 -3.49 -9.65 6.68
C SER A 86 -4.97 -10.03 6.63
N ASN A 87 -5.80 -9.22 5.95
CA ASN A 87 -7.24 -9.41 5.82
C ASN A 87 -7.67 -10.20 4.57
N VAL A 88 -6.74 -10.90 3.92
CA VAL A 88 -7.01 -11.82 2.81
C VAL A 88 -6.48 -13.19 3.19
N GLY A 89 -7.34 -14.21 3.23
CA GLY A 89 -6.93 -15.55 3.67
C GLY A 89 -5.94 -16.23 2.72
N ALA A 90 -5.05 -17.07 3.27
CA ALA A 90 -4.10 -17.87 2.50
C ALA A 90 -4.72 -18.65 1.33
N PRO A 91 -5.88 -19.33 1.47
CA PRO A 91 -6.49 -20.04 0.34
C PRO A 91 -6.80 -19.12 -0.85
N ALA A 92 -7.29 -17.91 -0.59
CA ALA A 92 -7.59 -16.94 -1.64
C ALA A 92 -6.31 -16.39 -2.31
N LYS A 93 -5.26 -16.14 -1.52
CA LYS A 93 -3.94 -15.73 -2.05
C LYS A 93 -3.34 -16.82 -2.95
N LYS A 94 -3.36 -18.08 -2.50
CA LYS A 94 -2.89 -19.24 -3.28
C LYS A 94 -3.69 -19.43 -4.56
N ALA A 95 -5.02 -19.41 -4.48
CA ALA A 95 -5.88 -19.55 -5.65
C ALA A 95 -5.61 -18.48 -6.71
N LEU A 96 -5.43 -17.22 -6.28
CA LEU A 96 -5.08 -16.11 -7.17
C LEU A 96 -3.69 -16.32 -7.81
N LEU A 97 -2.68 -16.70 -7.03
CA LEU A 97 -1.34 -16.97 -7.53
C LEU A 97 -1.35 -18.12 -8.55
N SER A 98 -2.00 -19.25 -8.22
CA SER A 98 -2.14 -20.40 -9.12
C SER A 98 -2.86 -20.02 -10.42
N ARG A 99 -3.91 -19.19 -10.35
CA ARG A 99 -4.63 -18.74 -11.55
C ARG A 99 -3.75 -17.90 -12.47
N VAL A 100 -2.89 -17.05 -11.92
CA VAL A 100 -1.92 -16.27 -12.71
C VAL A 100 -0.85 -17.16 -13.33
N LEU A 101 -0.28 -18.08 -12.56
CA LEU A 101 0.76 -19.00 -13.04
C LEU A 101 0.23 -19.96 -14.11
N ALA A 102 -1.06 -20.29 -14.10
CA ALA A 102 -1.71 -21.12 -15.11
C ALA A 102 -1.73 -20.50 -16.53
N ALA A 103 -1.37 -19.22 -16.68
CA ALA A 103 -1.20 -18.59 -18.00
C ALA A 103 0.12 -19.00 -18.69
N ALA A 104 1.05 -19.63 -17.97
CA ALA A 104 2.32 -20.09 -18.53
C ALA A 104 2.12 -21.34 -19.40
N ALA A 105 2.94 -21.47 -20.44
CA ALA A 105 2.95 -22.66 -21.29
C ALA A 105 3.47 -23.90 -20.55
N GLU A 106 4.42 -23.71 -19.63
CA GLU A 106 4.96 -24.76 -18.76
C GLU A 106 4.49 -24.57 -17.31
N PRO A 107 4.24 -25.65 -16.56
CA PRO A 107 3.92 -25.56 -15.14
C PRO A 107 5.06 -24.90 -14.34
N ILE A 108 4.71 -23.89 -13.55
CA ILE A 108 5.64 -23.20 -12.64
C ILE A 108 5.40 -23.73 -11.21
N PRO A 109 6.38 -24.44 -10.60
CA PRO A 109 6.23 -24.93 -9.24
C PRO A 109 6.29 -23.77 -8.24
N VAL A 110 5.36 -23.73 -7.27
CA VAL A 110 5.47 -22.83 -6.12
C VAL A 110 6.02 -23.64 -4.94
N PRO A 111 7.18 -23.29 -4.37
CA PRO A 111 7.75 -24.02 -3.24
C PRO A 111 6.78 -24.04 -2.05
N SER A 112 6.48 -25.24 -1.53
CA SER A 112 5.54 -25.42 -0.40
C SER A 112 5.98 -24.69 0.87
N GLY A 113 7.28 -24.44 1.03
CA GLY A 113 7.82 -23.64 2.13
C GLY A 113 7.34 -22.18 2.17
N LEU A 114 6.70 -21.68 1.10
CA LEU A 114 6.14 -20.32 1.03
C LEU A 114 4.71 -20.24 1.55
N ASP A 115 4.08 -21.36 1.87
CA ASP A 115 2.68 -21.42 2.30
C ASP A 115 2.42 -20.64 3.60
N SER A 116 3.35 -20.71 4.54
CA SER A 116 3.28 -19.97 5.82
C SER A 116 3.35 -18.46 5.60
N ALA A 117 4.13 -17.99 4.62
CA ALA A 117 4.22 -16.57 4.28
C ALA A 117 2.91 -16.03 3.69
N LEU A 118 2.18 -16.84 2.93
CA LEU A 118 0.84 -16.47 2.43
C LEU A 118 -0.21 -16.46 3.55
N GLY A 119 -0.03 -17.28 4.60
CA GLY A 119 -0.88 -17.26 5.81
C GLY A 119 -0.67 -16.08 6.73
N ASP A 120 0.46 -15.39 6.59
CA ASP A 120 0.82 -14.22 7.38
C ASP A 120 0.48 -12.91 6.60
N GLY A 121 0.72 -11.76 7.24
CA GLY A 121 0.50 -10.43 6.69
C GLY A 121 0.59 -9.35 7.77
N PHE A 122 0.75 -8.09 7.38
CA PHE A 122 0.94 -7.00 8.34
C PHE A 122 0.03 -5.80 8.13
N ALA A 123 -0.74 -5.76 7.04
CA ALA A 123 -1.59 -4.62 6.71
C ALA A 123 -3.02 -5.05 6.39
N ASN A 124 -3.99 -4.41 7.03
CA ASN A 124 -5.38 -4.47 6.61
C ASN A 124 -5.58 -3.58 5.38
N VAL A 125 -5.59 -4.18 4.20
CA VAL A 125 -5.66 -3.43 2.94
C VAL A 125 -7.11 -3.12 2.53
N GLY A 126 -7.33 -1.92 2.01
CA GLY A 126 -8.65 -1.45 1.57
C GLY A 126 -8.99 -1.85 0.12
N ARG A 127 -10.23 -1.54 -0.29
CA ARG A 127 -10.73 -1.81 -1.65
C ARG A 127 -9.84 -1.25 -2.76
N ALA A 128 -9.22 -0.09 -2.55
CA ALA A 128 -8.32 0.52 -3.53
C ALA A 128 -7.07 -0.35 -3.80
N TYR A 129 -6.52 -1.02 -2.77
CA TYR A 129 -5.38 -1.91 -2.93
C TYR A 129 -5.73 -3.09 -3.85
N VAL A 130 -6.92 -3.66 -3.65
CA VAL A 130 -7.44 -4.77 -4.47
C VAL A 130 -7.77 -4.29 -5.89
N ALA A 131 -8.46 -3.16 -6.03
CA ALA A 131 -8.94 -2.64 -7.30
C ALA A 131 -7.83 -2.11 -8.23
N TYR A 132 -6.70 -1.69 -7.66
CA TYR A 132 -5.53 -1.18 -8.38
C TYR A 132 -4.37 -2.18 -8.38
N ARG A 133 -4.64 -3.47 -8.19
CA ARG A 133 -3.60 -4.53 -8.19
C ARG A 133 -2.74 -4.51 -9.45
N ASP A 134 -3.38 -4.36 -10.61
CA ASP A 134 -2.71 -4.19 -11.90
C ASP A 134 -1.68 -3.05 -11.88
N ARG A 135 -2.06 -1.90 -11.34
CA ARG A 135 -1.19 -0.71 -11.22
C ARG A 135 -0.09 -0.90 -10.18
N GLN A 136 -0.38 -1.60 -9.08
CA GLN A 136 0.61 -1.91 -8.03
C GLN A 136 1.68 -2.86 -8.53
N ILE A 137 1.28 -3.92 -9.23
CA ILE A 137 2.21 -4.86 -9.86
C ILE A 137 2.94 -4.20 -11.03
N GLY A 138 2.26 -3.40 -11.86
CA GLY A 138 2.92 -2.65 -12.93
C GLY A 138 3.99 -1.67 -12.42
N TRP A 139 3.80 -1.09 -11.23
CA TRP A 139 4.85 -0.31 -10.57
C TRP A 139 6.03 -1.18 -10.14
N LEU A 140 5.80 -2.38 -9.60
CA LEU A 140 6.87 -3.33 -9.30
C LEU A 140 7.64 -3.76 -10.55
N VAL A 141 6.98 -3.99 -11.69
CA VAL A 141 7.64 -4.33 -12.96
C VAL A 141 8.60 -3.21 -13.38
N ARG A 142 8.16 -1.94 -13.32
CA ARG A 142 9.03 -0.78 -13.62
C ARG A 142 10.17 -0.65 -12.63
N LEU A 143 9.94 -0.96 -11.36
CA LEU A 143 11.01 -1.00 -10.36
C LEU A 143 12.04 -2.07 -10.71
N VAL A 144 11.64 -3.29 -11.08
CA VAL A 144 12.59 -4.34 -11.47
C VAL A 144 13.41 -3.91 -12.69
N GLN A 145 12.76 -3.33 -13.70
CA GLN A 145 13.45 -2.82 -14.89
C GLN A 145 14.50 -1.76 -14.51
N ALA A 146 14.12 -0.73 -13.74
CA ALA A 146 15.02 0.31 -13.28
C ALA A 146 16.13 -0.23 -12.37
N TRP A 147 15.79 -1.17 -11.48
CA TRP A 147 16.74 -1.82 -10.58
C TRP A 147 17.80 -2.60 -11.35
N LYS A 148 17.40 -3.35 -12.38
CA LYS A 148 18.31 -4.15 -13.20
C LYS A 148 19.19 -3.32 -14.13
N ALA A 149 18.80 -2.07 -14.42
CA ALA A 149 19.64 -1.11 -15.12
C ALA A 149 20.74 -0.50 -14.23
N LEU A 150 20.67 -0.66 -12.90
CA LEU A 150 21.70 -0.14 -12.00
C LEU A 150 22.99 -0.98 -12.06
N PRO A 151 24.17 -0.33 -11.91
CA PRO A 151 25.42 -1.04 -11.70
C PRO A 151 25.32 -2.06 -10.55
N PRO A 152 25.97 -3.23 -10.65
CA PRO A 152 25.93 -4.24 -9.59
C PRO A 152 26.32 -3.69 -8.21
N ASP A 153 27.29 -2.78 -8.14
CA ASP A 153 27.73 -2.17 -6.88
C ASP A 153 26.66 -1.29 -6.26
N SER A 154 25.95 -0.50 -7.07
CA SER A 154 24.83 0.32 -6.62
C SER A 154 23.68 -0.54 -6.09
N ARG A 155 23.40 -1.69 -6.72
CA ARG A 155 22.41 -2.66 -6.21
C ARG A 155 22.81 -3.25 -4.87
N ARG A 156 24.09 -3.65 -4.72
CA ARG A 156 24.61 -4.18 -3.45
C ARG A 156 24.51 -3.15 -2.33
N GLN A 157 25.02 -1.94 -2.57
CA GLN A 157 24.93 -0.83 -1.62
C GLN A 157 23.49 -0.55 -1.21
N ALA A 158 22.57 -0.52 -2.17
CA ALA A 158 21.16 -0.28 -1.89
C ALA A 158 20.53 -1.41 -1.05
N LEU A 159 20.96 -2.66 -1.20
CA LEU A 159 20.45 -3.75 -0.35
C LEU A 159 21.06 -3.75 1.06
N ASP A 160 22.19 -3.09 1.25
CA ASP A 160 22.86 -2.93 2.56
C ASP A 160 22.42 -1.65 3.29
N ASP A 161 21.99 -0.61 2.57
CA ASP A 161 21.49 0.66 3.13
C ASP A 161 20.01 0.91 2.81
N PRO A 162 19.11 0.80 3.81
CA PRO A 162 17.67 1.03 3.69
C PRO A 162 17.30 2.38 3.05
N TRP A 163 18.07 3.43 3.31
CA TRP A 163 17.77 4.77 2.79
C TRP A 163 18.19 4.93 1.33
N THR A 164 19.33 4.34 0.94
CA THR A 164 19.72 4.22 -0.47
C THR A 164 18.69 3.39 -1.25
N PHE A 165 18.22 2.26 -0.70
CA PHE A 165 17.12 1.48 -1.30
C PHE A 165 15.87 2.32 -1.51
N ARG A 166 15.46 3.04 -0.46
CA ARG A 166 14.29 3.92 -0.54
C ARG A 166 14.46 5.00 -1.60
N GLY A 167 15.64 5.61 -1.74
CA GLY A 167 15.91 6.60 -2.78
C GLY A 167 15.66 6.07 -4.19
N ILE A 168 16.10 4.83 -4.48
CA ILE A 168 15.83 4.16 -5.76
C ILE A 168 14.34 3.88 -5.91
N VAL A 169 13.70 3.34 -4.87
CA VAL A 169 12.26 3.04 -4.86
C VAL A 169 11.41 4.30 -5.09
N ASP A 170 11.79 5.44 -4.50
CA ASP A 170 11.11 6.73 -4.63
C ASP A 170 11.34 7.39 -6.00
N SER A 171 12.41 7.01 -6.72
CA SER A 171 12.67 7.49 -8.08
C SER A 171 11.66 6.96 -9.12
N ILE A 172 10.97 5.85 -8.82
CA ILE A 172 10.00 5.24 -9.72
C ILE A 172 8.66 5.97 -9.63
N PRO A 173 8.16 6.59 -10.71
CA PRO A 173 6.92 7.37 -10.69
C PRO A 173 5.73 6.57 -10.13
N VAL A 174 5.16 7.07 -9.03
CA VAL A 174 4.07 6.42 -8.31
C VAL A 174 2.76 7.17 -8.52
N MET A 175 1.84 6.59 -9.30
CA MET A 175 0.51 7.17 -9.51
C MET A 175 -0.49 6.69 -8.47
N THR A 176 -0.68 5.36 -8.38
CA THR A 176 -1.65 4.74 -7.46
C THR A 176 -1.05 3.61 -6.62
N ALA A 177 0.27 3.44 -6.65
CA ALA A 177 0.98 2.31 -6.04
C ALA A 177 1.68 2.66 -4.72
N TYR A 178 1.27 3.74 -4.05
CA TYR A 178 1.90 4.19 -2.80
C TYR A 178 1.90 3.12 -1.71
N SER A 179 0.82 2.34 -1.62
CA SER A 179 0.72 1.24 -0.65
C SER A 179 1.66 0.08 -0.99
N GLN A 180 1.77 -0.30 -2.27
CA GLN A 180 2.77 -1.28 -2.71
C GLN A 180 4.19 -0.83 -2.40
N ARG A 181 4.50 0.45 -2.64
CA ARG A 181 5.81 1.02 -2.36
C ARG A 181 6.17 0.91 -0.88
N ASN A 182 5.28 1.37 -0.01
CA ASN A 182 5.47 1.27 1.45
C ASN A 182 5.54 -0.20 1.91
N ALA A 183 4.75 -1.08 1.30
CA ALA A 183 4.80 -2.50 1.60
C ALA A 183 6.16 -3.11 1.26
N LEU A 184 6.73 -2.78 0.09
CA LEU A 184 8.06 -3.24 -0.30
C LEU A 184 9.14 -2.77 0.67
N LEU A 185 9.10 -1.48 1.07
CA LEU A 185 10.05 -0.92 2.03
C LEU A 185 10.01 -1.69 3.35
N HIS A 186 8.83 -1.88 3.95
CA HIS A 186 8.68 -2.65 5.20
C HIS A 186 9.09 -4.12 5.05
N LEU A 187 8.67 -4.79 3.98
CA LEU A 187 9.01 -6.19 3.75
C LEU A 187 10.52 -6.40 3.64
N THR A 188 11.24 -5.45 3.02
CA THR A 188 12.69 -5.53 2.79
C THR A 188 13.48 -5.10 4.03
N PHE A 189 13.08 -4.01 4.70
CA PHE A 189 13.78 -3.46 5.87
C PHE A 189 12.79 -3.19 7.03
N PRO A 190 12.26 -4.23 7.69
CA PRO A 190 11.25 -4.08 8.73
C PRO A 190 11.76 -3.39 10.00
N ALA A 191 13.08 -3.39 10.22
CA ALA A 191 13.71 -2.69 11.33
C ALA A 191 13.87 -1.17 11.10
N VAL A 192 13.53 -0.68 9.91
CA VAL A 192 13.66 0.75 9.54
C VAL A 192 12.33 1.34 9.11
N PHE A 193 11.58 0.64 8.26
CA PHE A 193 10.29 1.12 7.78
C PHE A 193 9.16 0.42 8.51
N GLU A 194 8.23 1.20 9.06
CA GLU A 194 7.09 0.71 9.81
C GLU A 194 6.15 -0.17 8.97
N ALA A 195 5.42 -1.06 9.66
CA ALA A 195 4.37 -1.94 9.11
C ALA A 195 3.10 -1.16 8.66
N ILE A 196 3.28 -0.02 8.00
CA ILE A 196 2.24 0.94 7.64
C ILE A 196 2.29 1.19 6.12
N VAL A 197 1.30 0.67 5.39
CA VAL A 197 1.22 0.87 3.92
C VAL A 197 0.57 2.21 3.53
N SER A 198 -0.18 2.85 4.44
CA SER A 198 -0.90 4.10 4.17
C SER A 198 -0.04 5.32 4.48
N ARG A 199 0.25 6.16 3.47
CA ARG A 199 0.94 7.44 3.70
C ARG A 199 0.18 8.36 4.66
N THR A 200 -1.14 8.35 4.55
CA THR A 200 -2.01 9.16 5.42
C THR A 200 -1.88 8.71 6.87
N HIS A 201 -1.85 7.39 7.13
CA HIS A 201 -1.67 6.90 8.50
C HIS A 201 -0.26 7.22 9.01
N LYS A 202 0.79 7.08 8.18
CA LYS A 202 2.14 7.49 8.56
C LYS A 202 2.17 8.93 9.06
N GLN A 203 1.56 9.85 8.31
CA GLN A 203 1.49 11.26 8.70
C GLN A 203 0.63 11.46 9.96
N GLN A 204 -0.55 10.85 10.05
CA GLN A 204 -1.43 10.96 11.21
C GLN A 204 -0.76 10.48 12.51
N ILE A 205 0.02 9.40 12.44
CA ILE A 205 0.79 8.91 13.59
C ILE A 205 1.85 9.93 13.97
N VAL A 206 2.64 10.40 13.01
CA VAL A 206 3.66 11.41 13.26
C VAL A 206 3.05 12.70 13.83
N ASP A 207 1.89 13.14 13.36
CA ASP A 207 1.21 14.34 13.87
C ASP A 207 0.64 14.14 15.28
N ALA A 208 0.04 12.99 15.57
CA ALA A 208 -0.61 12.71 16.86
C ALA A 208 0.39 12.50 18.02
N PHE A 209 1.67 12.30 17.71
CA PHE A 209 2.76 12.15 18.66
C PHE A 209 3.76 13.33 18.57
N ALA A 210 3.27 14.52 18.19
CA ALA A 210 4.09 15.74 18.09
C ALA A 210 4.67 16.24 19.42
N ASP A 211 4.06 15.86 20.53
CA ASP A 211 4.49 16.18 21.89
C ASP A 211 5.54 15.21 22.45
N GLU A 212 5.82 14.09 21.78
CA GLU A 212 6.92 13.21 22.15
C GLU A 212 8.28 13.88 21.87
N PRO A 213 9.29 13.73 22.76
CA PRO A 213 10.59 14.39 22.64
C PRO A 213 11.47 13.73 21.56
N THR A 214 11.05 13.86 20.31
CA THR A 214 11.69 13.28 19.11
C THR A 214 11.98 14.39 18.11
N GLU A 215 13.19 14.38 17.53
CA GLU A 215 13.56 15.36 16.51
C GLU A 215 12.77 15.12 15.21
N ARG A 216 12.25 16.21 14.63
CA ARG A 216 11.56 16.19 13.33
C ARG A 216 12.52 16.50 12.21
N SER A 217 12.69 15.52 11.32
CA SER A 217 13.53 15.62 10.13
C SER A 217 12.80 16.18 8.92
N GLY A 218 11.45 16.20 8.95
CA GLY A 218 10.62 16.50 7.79
C GLY A 218 10.43 15.32 6.83
N ASP A 219 11.03 14.17 7.14
CA ASP A 219 10.80 12.90 6.45
C ASP A 219 9.99 11.96 7.34
N VAL A 220 8.77 11.65 6.91
CA VAL A 220 7.81 10.88 7.71
C VAL A 220 8.34 9.50 8.15
N ASP A 221 9.18 8.84 7.34
CA ASP A 221 9.71 7.52 7.70
C ASP A 221 10.85 7.62 8.71
N ARG A 222 11.66 8.68 8.64
CA ARG A 222 12.69 8.96 9.66
C ARG A 222 12.04 9.35 10.98
N ASP A 223 11.00 10.17 10.93
CA ASP A 223 10.27 10.63 12.11
C ASP A 223 9.54 9.45 12.78
N LEU A 224 8.94 8.54 12.00
CA LEU A 224 8.37 7.29 12.51
C LEU A 224 9.42 6.39 13.17
N LEU A 225 10.61 6.24 12.56
CA LEU A 225 11.68 5.43 13.13
C LEU A 225 12.16 6.00 14.48
N ALA A 226 12.36 7.32 14.54
CA ALA A 226 12.76 8.00 15.77
C ALA A 226 11.68 7.85 16.85
N LEU A 227 10.41 8.02 16.49
CA LEU A 227 9.27 7.81 17.36
C LEU A 227 9.20 6.38 17.88
N ARG A 228 9.35 5.36 17.01
CA ARG A 228 9.36 3.97 17.44
C ARG A 228 10.47 3.71 18.46
N HIS A 229 11.71 4.11 18.17
CA HIS A 229 12.83 3.92 19.11
C HIS A 229 12.58 4.60 20.46
N HIS A 230 12.02 5.82 20.45
CA HIS A 230 11.66 6.52 21.67
C HIS A 230 10.62 5.73 22.49
N LEU A 231 9.52 5.32 21.86
CA LEU A 231 8.43 4.60 22.52
C LEU A 231 8.86 3.20 22.99
N GLU A 232 9.68 2.49 22.22
CA GLU A 232 10.21 1.18 22.61
C GLU A 232 11.14 1.29 23.82
N ALA A 233 12.00 2.31 23.87
CA ALA A 233 12.86 2.58 25.02
C ALA A 233 12.06 2.94 26.27
N ALA A 234 11.00 3.75 26.13
CA ALA A 234 10.14 4.13 27.25
C ALA A 234 9.30 2.95 27.79
N ARG A 235 8.89 2.02 26.92
CA ARG A 235 8.01 0.88 27.28
C ARG A 235 8.76 -0.41 27.59
N GLY A 236 10.05 -0.50 27.25
CA GLY A 236 10.87 -1.71 27.45
C GLY A 236 10.51 -2.86 26.51
N GLY A 237 9.98 -2.58 25.32
CA GLY A 237 9.54 -3.62 24.38
C GLY A 237 9.07 -3.07 23.03
N PRO A 238 8.84 -3.94 22.03
CA PRO A 238 8.42 -3.54 20.69
C PRO A 238 7.05 -2.87 20.72
N VAL A 239 6.85 -1.90 19.83
CA VAL A 239 5.58 -1.19 19.68
C VAL A 239 4.94 -1.47 18.33
N ASP A 240 3.61 -1.40 18.31
CA ASP A 240 2.83 -1.47 17.08
C ASP A 240 1.78 -0.36 17.12
N PHE A 241 1.88 0.58 16.19
CA PHE A 241 0.97 1.71 16.08
C PHE A 241 -0.48 1.30 15.77
N TYR A 242 -0.76 0.05 15.37
CA TYR A 242 -2.13 -0.46 15.20
C TYR A 242 -2.66 -1.24 16.41
N HIS A 243 -1.96 -1.27 17.53
CA HIS A 243 -2.41 -1.94 18.75
C HIS A 243 -2.49 -1.02 19.98
N GLY A 244 -3.46 -1.32 20.85
CA GLY A 244 -3.57 -0.73 22.19
C GLY A 244 -3.81 0.79 22.19
N ASP A 245 -3.19 1.43 23.18
CA ASP A 245 -3.26 2.86 23.46
C ASP A 245 -2.64 3.72 22.35
N LEU A 246 -1.63 3.19 21.63
CA LEU A 246 -1.04 3.90 20.50
C LEU A 246 -2.06 4.16 19.39
N THR A 247 -2.88 3.15 19.04
CA THR A 247 -3.94 3.31 18.04
C THR A 247 -4.93 4.41 18.41
N ALA A 248 -5.34 4.44 19.68
CA ALA A 248 -6.33 5.40 20.17
C ALA A 248 -5.84 6.85 20.04
N ARG A 249 -4.53 7.09 20.11
CA ARG A 249 -3.95 8.44 20.03
C ARG A 249 -4.00 9.04 18.62
N TRP A 250 -3.71 8.26 17.59
CA TRP A 250 -3.65 8.80 16.22
C TRP A 250 -4.88 8.49 15.37
N ARG A 251 -5.65 7.46 15.74
CA ARG A 251 -6.83 7.06 14.99
C ARG A 251 -8.08 7.60 15.68
N PRO A 252 -8.82 8.53 15.06
CA PRO A 252 -10.02 9.07 15.67
C PRO A 252 -11.01 7.95 15.99
N VAL A 253 -11.53 7.96 17.21
CA VAL A 253 -12.58 7.05 17.65
C VAL A 253 -13.81 7.30 16.76
N LYS A 254 -14.31 6.25 16.13
CA LYS A 254 -15.64 6.31 15.51
C LYS A 254 -16.65 6.12 16.63
N GLU A 255 -17.20 7.21 17.12
CA GLU A 255 -18.33 7.15 18.04
C GLU A 255 -19.51 6.45 17.37
N GLN A 256 -20.04 5.42 18.02
CA GLN A 256 -21.28 4.79 17.58
C GLN A 256 -22.43 5.66 18.03
N LEU A 257 -22.94 6.47 17.10
CA LEU A 257 -24.15 7.24 17.33
C LEU A 257 -25.36 6.27 17.46
N PRO A 258 -26.29 6.53 18.39
CA PRO A 258 -27.57 5.82 18.44
C PRO A 258 -28.30 5.85 17.09
N GLY A 259 -29.11 4.82 16.84
CA GLY A 259 -29.99 4.82 15.67
C GLY A 259 -30.91 6.04 15.67
N TYR A 260 -31.10 6.68 14.51
CA TYR A 260 -31.93 7.88 14.35
C TYR A 260 -31.48 9.12 15.15
N ALA A 261 -30.18 9.29 15.40
CA ALA A 261 -29.60 10.51 15.99
C ALA A 261 -28.79 11.34 14.96
N PRO A 262 -29.41 11.90 13.90
CA PRO A 262 -28.72 12.70 12.90
C PRO A 262 -28.18 14.03 13.47
N ASP A 263 -28.81 14.54 14.52
CA ASP A 263 -28.40 15.71 15.30
C ASP A 263 -27.05 15.53 15.98
N LEU A 264 -26.70 14.29 16.34
CA LEU A 264 -25.39 13.96 16.92
C LEU A 264 -24.29 13.77 15.86
N ASN A 265 -24.64 13.76 14.57
CA ASN A 265 -23.69 13.57 13.48
C ASN A 265 -23.24 14.91 12.90
N PRO A 266 -21.98 15.36 13.11
CA PRO A 266 -21.53 16.67 12.63
C PRO A 266 -21.51 16.77 11.09
N VAL A 267 -21.55 15.64 10.39
CA VAL A 267 -21.69 15.58 8.92
C VAL A 267 -23.02 16.20 8.47
N GLU A 268 -24.09 16.13 9.26
CA GLU A 268 -25.36 16.78 8.94
C GLU A 268 -25.25 18.31 8.94
N GLY A 269 -24.47 18.87 9.87
CA GLY A 269 -24.11 20.29 9.88
C GLY A 269 -23.34 20.69 8.62
N VAL A 270 -22.34 19.89 8.22
CA VAL A 270 -21.57 20.11 6.98
C VAL A 270 -22.49 20.08 5.76
N TRP A 271 -23.41 19.12 5.70
CA TRP A 271 -24.39 19.06 4.63
C TRP A 271 -25.34 20.24 4.61
N SER A 272 -25.79 20.73 5.77
CA SER A 272 -26.65 21.91 5.88
C SER A 272 -25.96 23.15 5.29
N VAL A 273 -24.71 23.40 5.69
CA VAL A 273 -23.90 24.52 5.17
C VAL A 273 -23.68 24.39 3.66
N MET A 274 -23.36 23.18 3.18
CA MET A 274 -23.18 22.90 1.75
C MET A 274 -24.48 23.18 0.96
N ARG A 275 -25.62 22.66 1.43
CA ARG A 275 -26.93 22.82 0.78
C ARG A 275 -27.41 24.27 0.78
N GLY A 276 -27.13 25.04 1.82
CA GLY A 276 -27.50 26.46 1.89
C GLY A 276 -26.97 27.27 0.70
N GLY A 277 -25.77 26.93 0.20
CA GLY A 277 -25.18 27.54 -1.00
C GLY A 277 -25.65 26.97 -2.34
N LEU A 278 -26.48 25.92 -2.31
CA LEU A 278 -27.14 25.32 -3.48
C LEU A 278 -28.63 25.65 -3.53
N ALA A 279 -29.20 26.19 -2.45
CA ALA A 279 -30.58 26.64 -2.44
C ALA A 279 -30.79 27.64 -3.59
N ASN A 280 -31.77 27.35 -4.45
CA ASN A 280 -32.13 28.11 -5.65
C ASN A 280 -31.25 27.90 -6.90
N LEU A 281 -30.36 26.91 -6.94
CA LEU A 281 -29.67 26.51 -8.17
C LEU A 281 -30.44 25.41 -8.92
N VAL A 282 -30.63 25.60 -10.23
CA VAL A 282 -31.19 24.58 -11.13
C VAL A 282 -30.04 24.02 -11.99
N PRO A 283 -29.44 22.87 -11.63
CA PRO A 283 -28.40 22.27 -12.46
C PRO A 283 -29.02 21.63 -13.72
N GLY A 284 -28.37 21.79 -14.85
CA GLY A 284 -28.72 21.17 -16.14
C GLY A 284 -28.37 19.68 -16.25
N GLY A 285 -27.88 19.05 -15.18
CA GLY A 285 -27.56 17.62 -15.15
C GLY A 285 -26.79 17.18 -13.91
N ILE A 286 -26.65 15.86 -13.75
CA ILE A 286 -25.97 15.23 -12.60
C ILE A 286 -24.48 15.64 -12.55
N ASP A 287 -23.79 15.73 -13.69
CA ASP A 287 -22.39 16.11 -13.74
C ASP A 287 -22.17 17.55 -13.26
N GLN A 288 -23.07 18.47 -13.65
CA GLN A 288 -23.03 19.86 -13.20
C GLN A 288 -23.32 19.95 -11.69
N LEU A 289 -24.29 19.19 -11.19
CA LEU A 289 -24.57 19.10 -9.76
C LEU A 289 -23.36 18.57 -8.97
N ALA A 290 -22.71 17.51 -9.45
CA ALA A 290 -21.53 16.93 -8.80
C ALA A 290 -20.35 17.91 -8.77
N ALA A 291 -20.13 18.67 -9.86
CA ALA A 291 -19.11 19.72 -9.91
C ALA A 291 -19.39 20.84 -8.90
N LEU A 292 -20.64 21.30 -8.80
CA LEU A 292 -21.07 22.32 -7.84
C LEU A 292 -20.88 21.86 -6.39
N ILE A 293 -21.29 20.63 -6.06
CA ILE A 293 -21.10 20.04 -4.72
C ILE A 293 -19.61 20.02 -4.35
N ARG A 294 -18.74 19.52 -5.25
CA ARG A 294 -17.28 19.49 -5.01
C ARG A 294 -16.68 20.88 -4.83
N ALA A 295 -17.09 21.84 -5.66
CA ALA A 295 -16.62 23.22 -5.60
C ALA A 295 -17.01 23.93 -4.29
N ARG A 296 -18.10 23.50 -3.64
CA ARG A 296 -18.55 24.02 -2.33
C ARG A 296 -17.92 23.29 -1.15
N LEU A 297 -17.75 21.97 -1.24
CA LEU A 297 -17.12 21.18 -0.18
C LEU A 297 -15.62 21.48 -0.05
N LYS A 298 -14.90 21.66 -1.16
CA LYS A 298 -13.44 21.83 -1.14
C LYS A 298 -12.97 23.04 -0.31
N PRO A 299 -13.56 24.23 -0.40
CA PRO A 299 -13.20 25.36 0.46
C PRO A 299 -13.51 25.14 1.95
N MET A 300 -14.56 24.38 2.29
CA MET A 300 -14.93 24.12 3.69
C MET A 300 -13.83 23.34 4.44
N GLN A 301 -13.07 22.50 3.73
CA GLN A 301 -11.92 21.77 4.28
C GLN A 301 -10.84 22.69 4.88
N TYR A 302 -10.80 23.95 4.43
CA TYR A 302 -9.80 24.94 4.84
C TYR A 302 -10.40 26.05 5.71
N ARG A 303 -11.61 25.86 6.24
CA ARG A 303 -12.31 26.83 7.10
C ARG A 303 -12.62 26.20 8.47
N PRO A 304 -11.66 26.19 9.41
CA PRO A 304 -11.79 25.54 10.71
C PRO A 304 -13.07 25.95 11.45
N GLY A 305 -13.36 27.25 11.52
CA GLY A 305 -14.57 27.75 12.22
C GLY A 305 -15.90 27.24 11.66
N VAL A 306 -15.96 26.84 10.38
CA VAL A 306 -17.18 26.20 9.82
C VAL A 306 -17.31 24.77 10.35
N LEU A 307 -16.20 24.03 10.37
CA LEU A 307 -16.17 22.65 10.86
C LEU A 307 -16.39 22.60 12.38
N GLU A 308 -15.78 23.53 13.12
CA GLU A 308 -15.99 23.71 14.56
C GLU A 308 -17.45 24.07 14.87
N GLY A 309 -18.08 24.95 14.08
CA GLY A 309 -19.50 25.26 14.24
C GLY A 309 -20.42 24.07 13.98
N CYS A 310 -20.10 23.23 12.99
CA CYS A 310 -20.83 21.98 12.75
C CYS A 310 -20.66 20.97 13.89
N LEU A 311 -19.48 20.92 14.50
CA LEU A 311 -19.22 20.06 15.66
C LEU A 311 -19.93 20.59 16.92
N ALA A 312 -19.83 21.88 17.21
CA ALA A 312 -20.52 22.51 18.33
C ALA A 312 -22.05 22.31 18.26
N GLY A 313 -22.61 22.28 17.04
CA GLY A 313 -24.03 22.04 16.81
C GLY A 313 -24.53 20.65 17.23
N THR A 314 -23.65 19.66 17.44
CA THR A 314 -24.05 18.33 17.91
C THR A 314 -24.16 18.23 19.43
N GLY A 315 -23.64 19.21 20.18
CA GLY A 315 -23.54 19.16 21.63
C GLY A 315 -22.55 18.10 22.15
N LEU A 316 -21.86 17.37 21.27
CA LEU A 316 -20.79 16.44 21.61
C LEU A 316 -19.48 17.21 21.72
N PHE A 317 -19.18 17.73 22.90
CA PHE A 317 -17.83 18.20 23.20
C PHE A 317 -16.98 16.99 23.59
N LEU A 318 -15.86 16.79 22.90
CA LEU A 318 -14.78 15.98 23.44
C LEU A 318 -14.16 16.85 24.53
N ASP A 319 -14.49 16.60 25.80
CA ASP A 319 -13.67 17.12 26.89
C ASP A 319 -12.23 16.59 26.67
N PRO A 320 -11.21 17.46 26.82
CA PRO A 320 -9.83 17.13 26.50
C PRO A 320 -9.27 15.92 27.27
#